data_AF-A0A534ZZZ7-F1
#
_entry.id   AF-A0A534ZZZ7-F1
#
_cell.length_a   1.000
_cell.length_b   1.000
_cell.length_c   1.000
_cell.angle_alpha   90.00
_cell.angle_beta   90.00
_cell.angle_gamma   90.00
#
_symmetry.space_group_name_H-M   'P 1'
#
loop_
_entity.id
_entity.type
_entity.pdbx_description
1 polymer ?
#
loop_
_entity_poly.entity_id
_entity_poly.type
_entity_poly.pdbx_seq_one_letter_code
_entity_poly.pdbx_strand_id
1 'polypeptide(L)'
;MTVHTPIQSANRRIPGWAMGFTLAVVVAGGAYFGTNLSGHNPPIGGPPPSAGPPDAHMVIAKAGCMACHGPDLTGQVGPNLHHVKDGPTSANLKQLGTDHPDDWANIWIAGTDPAVSDPAMRMGMPAFAAPPYKLTPEEIASVVAYLKTLP
;
A
#
# COMPACT_ATOMS: atom_id res chain seq x y z
N MET A 1 -30.26 -22.58 -53.62
CA MET A 1 -28.90 -22.02 -53.66
C MET A 1 -28.95 -20.66 -52.97
N THR A 2 -28.56 -20.59 -51.71
CA THR A 2 -28.48 -19.33 -50.96
C THR A 2 -27.09 -18.73 -51.17
N VAL A 3 -27.05 -17.56 -51.79
CA VAL A 3 -25.81 -16.82 -52.07
C VAL A 3 -25.33 -16.19 -50.76
N HIS A 4 -24.14 -16.57 -50.29
CA HIS A 4 -23.44 -15.88 -49.21
C HIS A 4 -22.73 -14.66 -49.79
N THR A 5 -23.12 -13.45 -49.38
CA THR A 5 -22.37 -12.23 -49.70
C THR A 5 -21.04 -12.19 -48.95
N PRO A 6 -19.92 -11.81 -49.60
CA PRO A 6 -18.63 -11.71 -48.94
C PRO A 6 -18.65 -10.56 -47.91
N ILE A 7 -18.10 -10.82 -46.72
CA ILE A 7 -17.83 -9.81 -45.69
C ILE A 7 -16.75 -8.87 -46.26
N GLN A 8 -17.14 -7.66 -46.67
CA GLN A 8 -16.19 -6.60 -46.98
C GLN A 8 -15.45 -6.23 -45.69
N SER A 9 -14.19 -6.64 -45.60
CA SER A 9 -13.23 -6.12 -44.63
C SER A 9 -12.92 -4.68 -44.99
N ALA A 10 -13.76 -3.75 -44.53
CA ALA A 10 -13.44 -2.32 -44.61
C ALA A 10 -12.11 -2.08 -43.87
N ASN A 11 -11.09 -1.69 -44.62
CA ASN A 11 -9.78 -1.34 -44.11
C ASN A 11 -9.90 -0.08 -43.23
N ARG A 12 -10.26 -0.27 -41.96
CA ARG A 12 -10.62 0.80 -41.02
C ARG A 12 -9.34 1.50 -40.59
N ARG A 13 -8.93 2.50 -41.38
CA ARG A 13 -7.83 3.40 -41.02
C ARG A 13 -8.14 4.05 -39.67
N ILE A 14 -7.22 3.93 -38.73
CA ILE A 14 -7.32 4.53 -37.40
C ILE A 14 -7.49 6.04 -37.58
N PRO A 15 -8.52 6.67 -36.99
CA PRO A 15 -8.74 8.10 -37.15
C PRO A 15 -7.63 8.89 -36.47
N GLY A 16 -7.21 10.01 -37.07
CA GLY A 16 -6.06 10.80 -36.59
C GLY A 16 -6.16 11.25 -35.14
N TRP A 17 -7.37 11.49 -34.63
CA TRP A 17 -7.60 11.83 -33.22
C TRP A 17 -7.21 10.71 -32.26
N ALA A 18 -7.41 9.44 -32.65
CA ALA A 18 -7.06 8.29 -31.83
C ALA A 18 -5.54 8.09 -31.77
N MET A 19 -4.82 8.37 -32.86
CA MET A 19 -3.36 8.42 -32.83
C MET A 19 -2.84 9.57 -31.96
N GLY A 20 -3.43 10.76 -32.07
CA GLY A 20 -3.07 11.91 -31.24
C GLY A 20 -3.27 11.66 -29.75
N PHE A 21 -4.41 11.07 -29.38
CA PHE A 21 -4.68 10.67 -27.99
C PHE A 21 -3.68 9.62 -27.48
N THR A 22 -3.37 8.61 -28.30
CA THR A 22 -2.40 7.56 -27.93
C THR A 22 -1.02 8.16 -27.68
N LEU A 23 -0.56 9.07 -28.55
CA LEU A 23 0.71 9.76 -28.38
C LEU A 23 0.72 10.61 -27.09
N ALA A 24 -0.37 11.32 -26.80
CA ALA A 24 -0.49 12.13 -25.58
C ALA A 24 -0.41 11.27 -24.31
N VAL A 25 -1.09 10.11 -24.27
CA VAL A 25 -1.02 9.17 -23.15
C VAL A 25 0.39 8.60 -22.97
N VAL A 26 1.06 8.24 -24.06
CA VAL A 26 2.44 7.72 -24.01
C VAL A 26 3.41 8.79 -23.50
N VAL A 27 3.29 10.04 -23.94
CA VAL A 27 4.14 11.14 -23.47
C VAL A 27 3.89 11.46 -22.00
N ALA A 28 2.62 11.58 -21.59
CA ALA A 28 2.27 11.85 -20.19
C ALA A 28 2.69 10.70 -19.26
N GLY A 29 2.44 9.46 -19.67
CA GLY A 29 2.89 8.26 -18.95
C GLY A 29 4.41 8.17 -18.88
N GLY A 30 5.11 8.45 -19.98
CA GLY A 30 6.58 8.46 -20.03
C GLY A 30 7.19 9.54 -19.13
N ALA A 31 6.59 10.75 -19.10
CA ALA A 31 7.03 11.80 -18.19
C ALA A 31 6.81 11.42 -16.72
N TYR A 32 5.64 10.85 -16.39
CA TYR A 32 5.36 10.36 -15.04
C TYR A 32 6.31 9.24 -14.62
N PHE A 33 6.54 8.23 -15.48
CA PHE A 33 7.51 7.17 -15.18
C PHE A 33 8.94 7.71 -15.07
N GLY A 34 9.34 8.61 -15.96
CA GLY A 34 10.67 9.22 -15.96
C GLY A 34 10.95 10.01 -14.67
N THR A 35 10.01 10.83 -14.20
CA THR A 35 10.18 11.60 -12.96
C THR A 35 10.24 10.70 -11.72
N ASN A 36 9.48 9.59 -11.70
CA ASN A 36 9.54 8.62 -10.61
C ASN A 36 10.81 7.75 -10.62
N LEU A 37 11.45 7.55 -11.78
CA LEU A 37 12.68 6.77 -11.93
C LEU A 37 13.97 7.61 -11.87
N SER A 38 13.88 8.93 -11.98
CA SER A 38 15.05 9.84 -12.01
C SER A 38 15.62 10.17 -10.63
N GLY A 39 15.06 9.60 -9.55
CA GLY A 39 15.67 9.66 -8.23
C GLY A 39 16.97 8.85 -8.20
N HIS A 40 18.07 9.45 -7.75
CA HIS A 40 19.28 8.69 -7.42
C HIS A 40 18.96 7.76 -6.23
N ASN A 41 18.86 6.46 -6.49
CA ASN A 41 18.94 5.47 -5.42
C ASN A 41 20.39 5.44 -4.93
N PRO A 42 20.68 5.69 -3.64
CA PRO A 42 22.02 5.49 -3.11
C PRO A 42 22.44 4.03 -3.37
N PRO A 43 23.74 3.75 -3.59
CA PRO A 43 24.20 2.39 -3.76
C PRO A 43 23.74 1.54 -2.56
N ILE A 44 23.25 0.34 -2.85
CA ILE A 44 22.94 -0.68 -1.85
C ILE A 44 24.27 -1.14 -1.26
N GLY A 45 24.80 -0.35 -0.33
CA GLY A 45 25.68 -0.87 0.71
C GLY A 45 24.82 -1.76 1.58
N GLY A 46 25.17 -3.05 1.68
CA GLY A 46 24.55 -3.94 2.64
C GLY A 46 24.54 -3.28 4.02
N PRO A 47 23.49 -3.48 4.84
CA PRO A 47 23.36 -2.76 6.09
C PRO A 47 24.58 -3.04 6.95
N PRO A 48 25.28 -2.01 7.47
CA PRO A 48 26.10 -2.23 8.65
C PRO A 48 25.18 -2.80 9.74
N PRO A 49 25.66 -3.70 10.62
CA PRO A 49 24.86 -4.16 11.74
C PRO A 49 24.52 -2.94 12.61
N SER A 50 23.30 -2.42 12.50
CA SER A 50 22.90 -1.23 13.26
C SER A 50 22.38 -1.66 14.62
N ALA A 51 23.06 -1.12 15.62
CA ALA A 51 22.54 -0.86 16.94
C ALA A 51 21.15 -0.17 16.87
N GLY A 52 20.19 -0.67 17.65
CA GLY A 52 18.89 -0.04 17.87
C GLY A 52 17.76 -0.46 16.91
N PRO A 53 16.49 -0.43 17.36
CA PRO A 53 15.33 -0.70 16.52
C PRO A 53 15.20 0.35 15.40
N PRO A 54 14.59 0.00 14.25
CA PRO A 54 14.39 0.92 13.12
C PRO A 54 13.56 2.15 13.54
N ASP A 55 13.84 3.32 12.94
CA ASP A 55 13.08 4.55 13.20
C ASP A 55 11.66 4.43 12.63
N ALA A 56 10.68 4.40 13.53
CA ALA A 56 9.27 4.29 13.20
C ALA A 56 8.76 5.38 12.25
N HIS A 57 9.26 6.63 12.36
CA HIS A 57 8.81 7.73 11.49
C HIS A 57 9.22 7.47 10.04
N MET A 58 10.45 6.99 9.84
CA MET A 58 10.96 6.62 8.52
C MET A 58 10.16 5.44 7.95
N VAL A 59 9.86 4.43 8.77
CA VAL A 59 9.04 3.28 8.36
C VAL A 59 7.63 3.75 7.94
N ILE A 60 6.97 4.58 8.75
CA ILE A 60 5.63 5.14 8.47
C ILE A 60 5.61 5.94 7.17
N ALA A 61 6.61 6.79 6.96
CA ALA A 61 6.73 7.60 5.75
C ALA A 61 6.96 6.72 4.51
N LYS A 62 7.91 5.78 4.59
CA LYS A 62 8.25 4.88 3.47
C LYS A 62 7.11 3.91 3.13
N ALA A 63 6.39 3.42 4.14
CA ALA A 63 5.23 2.55 3.97
C ALA A 63 3.98 3.30 3.49
N GLY A 64 3.98 4.63 3.50
CA GLY A 64 2.86 5.43 3.02
C GLY A 64 1.63 5.39 3.93
N CYS A 65 1.78 5.11 5.23
CA CYS A 65 0.65 5.02 6.17
C CYS A 65 -0.20 6.31 6.16
N MET A 66 0.45 7.47 6.03
CA MET A 66 -0.20 8.78 5.99
C MET A 66 -1.17 8.95 4.81
N ALA A 67 -1.01 8.19 3.72
CA ALA A 67 -1.90 8.27 2.57
C ALA A 67 -3.34 7.87 2.90
N CYS A 68 -3.53 6.98 3.89
CA CYS A 68 -4.86 6.60 4.38
C CYS A 68 -5.15 7.21 5.76
N HIS A 69 -4.17 7.28 6.65
CA HIS A 69 -4.37 7.70 8.04
C HIS A 69 -4.22 9.22 8.26
N GLY A 70 -3.97 9.99 7.20
CA GLY A 70 -3.74 11.43 7.27
C GLY A 70 -2.30 11.79 7.67
N PRO A 71 -1.88 13.04 7.48
CA PRO A 71 -0.51 13.50 7.75
C PRO A 71 -0.12 13.36 9.23
N ASP A 72 -1.08 13.57 10.13
CA ASP A 72 -0.88 13.48 11.58
C ASP A 72 -1.38 12.15 12.17
N LEU A 73 -1.71 11.16 11.33
CA LEU A 73 -2.24 9.85 11.72
C LEU A 73 -3.59 9.90 12.48
N THR A 74 -4.29 11.02 12.44
CA THR A 74 -5.60 11.24 13.08
C THR A 74 -6.77 10.59 12.35
N GLY A 75 -6.51 9.93 11.23
CA GLY A 75 -7.51 9.34 10.34
C GLY A 75 -7.92 10.26 9.19
N GLN A 76 -8.23 9.65 8.05
CA GLN A 76 -8.78 10.32 6.88
C GLN A 76 -9.64 9.31 6.10
N VAL A 77 -9.01 8.51 5.24
CA VAL A 77 -9.66 7.37 4.54
C VAL A 77 -9.63 6.15 5.45
N GLY A 78 -8.48 5.93 6.11
CA GLY A 78 -8.29 4.95 7.15
C GLY A 78 -8.61 5.53 8.53
N PRO A 79 -8.72 4.65 9.55
CA PRO A 79 -9.07 5.05 10.91
C PRO A 79 -7.99 5.90 11.59
N ASN A 80 -8.37 6.53 12.70
CA ASN A 80 -7.43 7.22 13.58
C ASN A 80 -6.46 6.21 14.23
N LEU A 81 -5.15 6.50 14.21
CA LEU A 81 -4.11 5.67 14.85
C LEU A 81 -3.59 6.25 16.17
N HIS A 82 -4.22 7.31 16.69
CA HIS A 82 -4.01 7.83 18.03
C HIS A 82 -4.72 6.95 19.06
N HIS A 83 -4.31 7.04 20.32
CA HIS A 83 -4.84 6.20 21.41
C HIS A 83 -4.72 4.68 21.18
N VAL A 84 -3.81 4.20 20.32
CA VAL A 84 -3.63 2.75 20.04
C VAL A 84 -3.30 1.95 21.30
N LYS A 85 -2.66 2.58 22.30
CA LYS A 85 -2.42 1.98 23.62
C LYS A 85 -3.71 1.61 24.37
N ASP A 86 -4.81 2.29 24.09
CA ASP A 86 -6.12 2.11 24.73
C ASP A 86 -7.02 1.14 23.94
N GLY A 87 -6.54 0.67 22.78
CA GLY A 87 -7.19 -0.34 21.94
C GLY A 87 -7.50 0.15 20.52
N PRO A 88 -8.19 -0.70 19.72
CA PRO A 88 -8.53 -0.36 18.35
C PRO A 88 -9.63 0.71 18.27
N THR A 89 -9.40 1.72 17.43
CA THR A 89 -10.36 2.80 17.17
C THR A 89 -11.50 2.38 16.22
N SER A 90 -11.23 1.41 15.34
CA SER A 90 -12.19 0.92 14.34
C SER A 90 -13.12 -0.15 14.91
N ALA A 91 -14.42 -0.03 14.62
CA ALA A 91 -15.43 -0.99 15.06
C ALA A 91 -15.15 -2.44 14.60
N ASN A 92 -14.66 -2.62 13.37
CA ASN A 92 -14.34 -3.92 12.80
C ASN A 92 -13.11 -4.60 13.42
N LEU A 93 -12.31 -3.86 14.21
CA LEU A 93 -11.14 -4.41 14.89
C LEU A 93 -11.40 -4.65 16.39
N LYS A 94 -12.59 -4.29 16.91
CA LYS A 94 -12.90 -4.44 18.34
C LYS A 94 -12.79 -5.88 18.82
N GLN A 95 -13.26 -6.85 18.02
CA GLN A 95 -13.17 -8.26 18.36
C GLN A 95 -11.71 -8.71 18.41
N LEU A 96 -10.91 -8.40 17.38
CA LEU A 96 -9.48 -8.68 17.37
C LEU A 96 -8.77 -8.08 18.59
N GLY A 97 -9.06 -6.82 18.94
CA GLY A 97 -8.51 -6.18 20.13
C GLY A 97 -8.96 -6.82 21.46
N THR A 98 -10.13 -7.45 21.49
CA THR A 98 -10.64 -8.16 22.67
C THR A 98 -9.95 -9.50 22.83
N ASP A 99 -9.75 -10.23 21.73
CA ASP A 99 -9.12 -11.55 21.71
C ASP A 99 -7.58 -11.45 21.86
N HIS A 100 -7.00 -10.33 21.42
CA HIS A 100 -5.56 -10.08 21.36
C HIS A 100 -5.19 -8.72 21.97
N PRO A 101 -5.46 -8.48 23.28
CA PRO A 101 -5.31 -7.15 23.89
C PRO A 101 -3.88 -6.60 23.81
N ASP A 102 -2.86 -7.47 23.82
CA ASP A 102 -1.46 -7.07 23.86
C ASP A 102 -0.83 -6.88 22.47
N ASP A 103 -1.31 -7.62 21.46
CA ASP A 103 -0.65 -7.77 20.16
C ASP A 103 -1.55 -7.58 18.92
N TRP A 104 -2.83 -7.22 19.09
CA TRP A 104 -3.76 -6.99 17.97
C TRP A 104 -3.19 -6.08 16.87
N ALA A 105 -2.46 -5.03 17.23
CA ALA A 105 -1.91 -4.07 16.28
C ALA A 105 -0.82 -4.71 15.40
N ASN A 106 0.00 -5.60 15.98
CA ASN A 106 0.99 -6.37 15.21
C ASN A 106 0.29 -7.32 14.24
N ILE A 107 -0.73 -8.04 14.72
CA ILE A 107 -1.52 -9.00 13.92
C ILE A 107 -2.20 -8.30 12.74
N TRP A 108 -2.80 -7.14 13.01
CA TRP A 108 -3.49 -6.35 12.00
C TRP A 108 -2.53 -5.79 10.95
N ILE A 109 -1.42 -5.18 11.36
CA ILE A 109 -0.42 -4.63 10.42
C ILE A 109 0.20 -5.76 9.60
N ALA A 110 0.55 -6.88 10.23
CA ALA A 110 1.16 -8.02 9.54
C ALA A 110 0.19 -8.74 8.59
N GLY A 111 -1.13 -8.59 8.77
CA GLY A 111 -2.12 -9.39 8.05
C GLY A 111 -2.01 -10.85 8.45
N THR A 112 -1.97 -11.14 9.75
CA THR A 112 -1.80 -12.50 10.27
C THR A 112 -2.95 -12.94 11.17
N ASP A 113 -4.09 -12.25 11.09
CA ASP A 113 -5.28 -12.56 11.90
C ASP A 113 -5.68 -14.04 11.76
N PRO A 114 -5.57 -14.84 12.84
CA PRO A 114 -5.88 -16.27 12.81
C PRO A 114 -7.37 -16.54 12.62
N ALA A 115 -8.25 -15.59 12.93
CA ALA A 115 -9.70 -15.73 12.74
C ALA A 115 -10.10 -15.70 11.26
N VAL A 116 -9.25 -15.15 10.38
CA VAL A 116 -9.44 -15.21 8.93
C VAL A 116 -8.95 -16.56 8.42
N SER A 117 -9.90 -17.41 8.03
CA SER A 117 -9.66 -18.80 7.64
C SER A 117 -8.92 -18.95 6.30
N ASP A 118 -9.13 -18.03 5.35
CA ASP A 118 -8.40 -17.98 4.09
C ASP A 118 -7.16 -17.06 4.21
N PRO A 119 -5.94 -17.59 4.17
CA PRO A 119 -4.72 -16.78 4.23
C PRO A 119 -4.60 -15.75 3.12
N ALA A 120 -5.20 -15.98 1.95
CA ALA A 120 -5.19 -15.02 0.84
C ALA A 120 -6.04 -13.77 1.14
N MET A 121 -6.97 -13.87 2.09
CA MET A 121 -7.84 -12.77 2.53
C MET A 121 -7.26 -12.01 3.73
N ARG A 122 -6.12 -12.46 4.27
CA ARG A 122 -5.43 -11.75 5.36
C ARG A 122 -4.68 -10.55 4.78
N MET A 123 -5.38 -9.42 4.71
CA MET A 123 -4.83 -8.17 4.19
C MET A 123 -4.19 -7.38 5.34
N GLY A 124 -2.85 -7.40 5.40
CA GLY A 124 -2.07 -6.54 6.29
C GLY A 124 -2.04 -5.09 5.81
N MET A 125 -1.48 -4.22 6.64
CA MET A 125 -1.29 -2.82 6.29
C MET A 125 0.08 -2.58 5.63
N PRO A 126 0.16 -1.69 4.63
CA PRO A 126 -0.94 -1.19 3.80
C PRO A 126 -1.35 -2.24 2.75
N ALA A 127 -2.65 -2.58 2.69
CA ALA A 127 -3.20 -3.62 1.82
C ALA A 127 -2.93 -3.43 0.30
N PHE A 128 -2.48 -2.25 -0.10
CA PHE A 128 -2.22 -1.86 -1.51
C PHE A 128 -0.74 -1.92 -1.90
N ALA A 129 0.12 -2.40 -1.01
CA ALA A 129 1.50 -2.68 -1.32
C ALA A 129 1.67 -4.11 -1.85
N ALA A 130 1.54 -4.27 -3.16
CA ALA A 130 2.36 -5.27 -3.83
C ALA A 130 3.85 -5.08 -3.41
N PRO A 131 4.72 -6.10 -3.56
CA PRO A 131 6.16 -5.91 -3.35
C PRO A 131 6.62 -4.57 -3.97
N PRO A 132 7.30 -3.69 -3.21
CA PRO A 132 8.22 -4.03 -2.11
C PRO A 132 7.72 -3.86 -0.65
N TYR A 133 6.50 -3.37 -0.37
CA TYR A 133 6.18 -2.91 1.00
C TYR A 133 5.60 -3.97 1.95
N LYS A 134 6.31 -5.09 2.11
CA LYS A 134 6.12 -5.98 3.28
C LYS A 134 7.04 -5.50 4.40
N LEU A 135 6.46 -4.96 5.47
CA LEU A 135 7.22 -4.59 6.67
C LEU A 135 7.80 -5.84 7.34
N THR A 136 9.03 -5.75 7.84
CA THR A 136 9.62 -6.82 8.67
C THR A 136 8.98 -6.82 10.06
N PRO A 137 9.09 -7.92 10.84
CA PRO A 137 8.60 -7.95 12.21
C PRO A 137 9.19 -6.82 13.09
N GLU A 138 10.46 -6.46 12.89
CA GLU A 138 11.12 -5.39 13.63
C GLU A 138 10.59 -4.00 13.23
N GLU A 139 10.34 -3.79 11.94
CA GLU A 139 9.69 -2.58 11.43
C GLU A 139 8.28 -2.44 12.01
N ILE A 140 7.48 -3.51 12.01
CA ILE A 140 6.14 -3.53 12.61
C ILE A 140 6.22 -3.21 14.10
N ALA A 141 7.12 -3.85 14.83
CA ALA A 141 7.29 -3.60 16.26
C ALA A 141 7.68 -2.14 16.55
N SER A 142 8.56 -1.54 15.74
CA SER A 142 8.92 -0.12 15.87
C SER A 142 7.74 0.81 15.64
N VAL A 143 6.92 0.54 14.61
CA VAL A 143 5.73 1.32 14.29
C VAL A 143 4.70 1.20 15.41
N VAL A 144 4.39 -0.01 15.87
CA VAL A 144 3.43 -0.23 16.97
C VAL A 144 3.91 0.46 18.25
N ALA A 145 5.21 0.38 18.57
CA ALA A 145 5.76 1.07 19.74
C ALA A 145 5.56 2.59 19.64
N TYR A 146 5.79 3.19 18.47
CA TYR A 146 5.51 4.60 18.24
C TYR A 146 4.02 4.95 18.31
N LEU A 147 3.15 4.18 17.66
CA LEU A 147 1.70 4.43 17.70
C LEU A 147 1.14 4.41 19.14
N LYS A 148 1.71 3.58 20.02
CA LYS A 148 1.34 3.54 21.44
C LYS A 148 1.77 4.80 22.23
N THR A 149 2.66 5.65 21.70
CA THR A 149 3.02 6.93 22.34
C THR A 149 2.14 8.09 21.89
N LEU A 150 1.40 7.93 20.79
CA LEU A 150 0.52 8.96 20.28
C LEU A 150 -0.64 9.20 21.27
N PRO A 151 -0.97 10.49 21.52
CA PRO A 151 -1.90 10.87 22.57
C PRO A 151 -3.25 10.23 22.39
#